data_AF-A0A8J2T083-F1
#
_entry.id   AF-A0A8J2T083-F1
#
_cell.length_a   1.000
_cell.length_b   1.000
_cell.length_c   1.000
_cell.angle_alpha   90.00
_cell.angle_beta   90.00
_cell.angle_gamma   90.00
#
_symmetry.space_group_name_H-M   'P 1'
#
loop_
_entity.id
_entity.type
_entity.pdbx_description
1 polymer ?
#
loop_
_entity_poly.entity_id
_entity_poly.type
_entity_poly.pdbx_seq_one_letter_code
_entity_poly.pdbx_strand_id
1 'polypeptide(L)'
;MSALDTEAPAWETSKENAAPRKKGRDVAKLNRAFGAAPDDDAAIRHHEAALSTEGDDPLQAFTTYAAYLEQHRPTDALAAFELRERCCRAFRDDERYKNDARYVQMWLDYADNLQDPDDLFKFMKKKKVGLQSAAFWCAWALRSEERGHVKNAAELYKKGLEKGALPTEMLTAKQAAFEARAVDRERNPPPPRPRPRGLTAQRPSRAPTQQPQSTPAASGTTPALEIFVDEGLRPVTAPVDDWPDFGSLRERAKENTRGPTPWTEAALSAPKTSAPTLASAAPPAFDVFVDDDCVAAPAPAPDAPTTLRD
;
A
#
# COMPACT_ATOMS: atom_id res chain seq x y z
N MET A 1 46.04 -16.79 -21.46
CA MET A 1 44.88 -15.90 -21.62
C MET A 1 43.81 -16.42 -20.68
N SER A 2 43.78 -15.90 -19.45
CA SER A 2 42.78 -16.30 -18.46
C SER A 2 41.42 -15.81 -18.94
N ALA A 3 40.47 -16.73 -19.08
CA ALA A 3 39.07 -16.40 -19.28
C ALA A 3 38.66 -15.48 -18.13
N LEU A 4 38.25 -14.26 -18.45
CA LEU A 4 37.56 -13.39 -17.50
C LEU A 4 36.18 -14.03 -17.30
N ASP A 5 36.07 -14.91 -16.30
CA ASP A 5 34.79 -15.25 -15.68
C ASP A 5 34.20 -13.95 -15.14
N THR A 6 33.49 -13.24 -16.01
CA THR A 6 32.68 -12.10 -15.62
C THR A 6 31.41 -12.71 -15.06
N GLU A 7 31.45 -13.18 -13.82
CA GLU A 7 30.23 -13.55 -13.11
C GLU A 7 29.25 -12.39 -13.24
N ALA A 8 28.04 -12.71 -13.69
CA ALA A 8 26.99 -11.70 -13.83
C ALA A 8 26.81 -11.00 -12.47
N PRO A 9 26.74 -9.67 -12.43
CA PRO A 9 26.56 -8.94 -11.17
C PRO A 9 25.36 -9.50 -10.39
N ALA A 10 25.48 -9.60 -9.05
CA ALA A 10 24.42 -10.16 -8.21
C ALA A 10 23.05 -9.46 -8.38
N TRP A 11 23.04 -8.18 -8.78
CA TRP A 11 21.80 -7.47 -9.10
C TRP A 11 21.09 -8.00 -10.34
N GLU A 12 21.78 -8.58 -11.33
CA GLU A 12 21.15 -9.14 -12.55
C GLU A 12 20.39 -10.43 -12.25
N THR A 13 20.94 -11.28 -11.37
CA THR A 13 20.31 -12.54 -10.95
C THR A 13 19.13 -12.31 -10.00
N SER A 14 19.11 -11.18 -9.29
CA SER A 14 18.11 -10.86 -8.25
C SER A 14 17.25 -9.64 -8.57
N LYS A 15 17.20 -9.16 -9.81
CA LYS A 15 16.49 -7.93 -10.21
C LYS A 15 14.98 -7.94 -9.90
N GLU A 16 14.35 -9.11 -9.97
CA GLU A 16 12.91 -9.27 -9.69
C GLU A 16 12.57 -9.06 -8.20
N ASN A 17 13.58 -9.14 -7.32
CA ASN A 17 13.43 -8.95 -5.88
C ASN A 17 13.62 -7.49 -5.44
N ALA A 18 14.04 -6.60 -6.33
CA ALA A 18 14.26 -5.18 -6.00
C ALA A 18 13.06 -4.32 -6.39
N ALA A 19 12.43 -3.67 -5.41
CA ALA A 19 11.35 -2.72 -5.72
C ALA A 19 11.87 -1.54 -6.59
N PRO A 20 11.14 -1.12 -7.66
CA PRO A 20 11.50 0.04 -8.47
C PRO A 20 11.51 1.34 -7.66
N ARG A 21 12.42 2.28 -7.98
CA ARG A 21 12.53 3.58 -7.28
C ARG A 21 12.59 4.76 -8.24
N LYS A 22 11.82 5.81 -7.94
CA LYS A 22 11.80 7.08 -8.70
C LYS A 22 13.18 7.77 -8.75
N LYS A 23 13.99 7.64 -7.69
CA LYS A 23 15.34 8.22 -7.58
C LYS A 23 16.47 7.27 -8.04
N GLY A 24 16.15 6.05 -8.46
CA GLY A 24 17.13 5.00 -8.72
C GLY A 24 17.67 4.31 -7.46
N ARG A 25 18.63 3.39 -7.64
CA ARG A 25 19.34 2.67 -6.57
C ARG A 25 20.85 2.71 -6.83
N ASP A 26 21.62 2.64 -5.75
CA ASP A 26 23.07 2.50 -5.81
C ASP A 26 23.43 1.04 -6.15
N VAL A 27 24.12 0.82 -7.25
CA VAL A 27 24.46 -0.52 -7.78
C VAL A 27 25.41 -1.26 -6.82
N ALA A 28 26.35 -0.57 -6.17
CA ALA A 28 27.29 -1.21 -5.25
C ALA A 28 26.56 -1.70 -3.99
N LYS A 29 25.64 -0.90 -3.45
CA LYS A 29 24.80 -1.29 -2.32
C LYS A 29 23.85 -2.42 -2.68
N LEU A 30 23.30 -2.40 -3.89
CA LEU A 30 22.41 -3.44 -4.40
C LEU A 30 23.14 -4.78 -4.55
N ASN A 31 24.35 -4.78 -5.12
CA ASN A 31 25.19 -5.97 -5.19
C ASN A 31 25.54 -6.52 -3.80
N ARG A 32 25.87 -5.63 -2.84
CA ARG A 32 26.13 -6.05 -1.46
C ARG A 32 24.89 -6.67 -0.81
N ALA A 33 23.73 -6.07 -1.00
CA ALA A 33 22.46 -6.56 -0.44
C ALA A 33 22.07 -7.95 -0.97
N PHE A 34 22.44 -8.28 -2.21
CA PHE A 34 22.18 -9.59 -2.80
C PHE A 34 23.32 -10.60 -2.65
N GLY A 35 24.57 -10.14 -2.53
CA GLY A 35 25.76 -10.99 -2.55
C GLY A 35 26.31 -11.42 -1.19
N ALA A 36 25.93 -10.77 -0.09
CA ALA A 36 26.42 -11.12 1.25
C ALA A 36 25.25 -11.54 2.16
N ALA A 37 25.39 -12.68 2.86
CA ALA A 37 24.56 -12.99 4.03
C ALA A 37 24.86 -11.92 5.10
N PRO A 38 23.95 -10.98 5.36
CA PRO A 38 24.36 -9.78 6.03
C PRO A 38 24.28 -9.96 7.55
N ASP A 39 25.21 -9.34 8.27
CA ASP A 39 25.09 -8.97 9.69
C ASP A 39 24.03 -7.86 9.89
N ASP A 40 22.98 -7.86 9.05
CA ASP A 40 21.90 -6.88 9.05
C ASP A 40 21.11 -6.97 10.36
N ASP A 41 21.07 -8.13 11.00
CA ASP A 41 20.33 -8.28 12.26
C ASP A 41 20.96 -7.49 13.40
N ALA A 42 22.29 -7.30 13.41
CA ALA A 42 22.94 -6.40 14.37
C ALA A 42 22.64 -4.93 14.03
N ALA A 43 22.73 -4.54 12.76
CA ALA A 43 22.46 -3.19 12.31
C ALA A 43 20.98 -2.79 12.51
N ILE A 44 20.04 -3.69 12.24
CA ILE A 44 18.60 -3.51 12.49
C ILE A 44 18.36 -3.28 13.99
N ARG A 45 18.93 -4.14 14.85
CA ARG A 45 18.81 -3.97 16.31
C ARG A 45 19.38 -2.64 16.78
N HIS A 46 20.51 -2.22 16.23
CA HIS A 46 21.12 -0.93 16.55
C HIS A 46 20.20 0.24 16.13
N HIS A 47 19.64 0.20 14.92
CA HIS A 47 18.72 1.24 14.47
C HIS A 47 17.41 1.27 15.24
N GLU A 48 16.80 0.12 15.52
CA GLU A 48 15.58 0.01 16.34
C GLU A 48 15.83 0.51 17.77
N ALA A 49 16.97 0.18 18.39
CA ALA A 49 17.33 0.68 19.71
C ALA A 49 17.58 2.20 19.75
N ALA A 50 17.96 2.80 18.62
CA ALA A 50 18.13 4.24 18.49
C ALA A 50 16.81 5.00 18.23
N LEU A 51 15.70 4.31 17.96
CA LEU A 51 14.40 4.94 17.81
C LEU A 51 13.90 5.43 19.17
N SER A 52 13.91 6.75 19.35
CA SER A 52 13.29 7.42 20.48
C SER A 52 12.41 8.56 19.96
N THR A 53 11.34 8.85 20.69
CA THR A 53 10.51 10.05 20.48
C THR A 53 11.00 11.22 21.31
N GLU A 54 11.97 10.99 22.20
CA GLU A 54 12.56 11.98 23.09
C GLU A 54 13.93 12.44 22.58
N GLY A 55 14.29 13.67 22.92
CA GLY A 55 15.57 14.27 22.55
C GLY A 55 15.42 15.52 21.67
N ASP A 56 16.57 16.03 21.23
CA ASP A 56 16.67 17.26 20.46
C ASP A 56 16.13 17.08 19.02
N ASP A 57 16.62 16.06 18.30
CA ASP A 57 16.14 15.70 16.96
C ASP A 57 15.81 14.19 16.81
N PRO A 58 14.74 13.69 17.46
CA PRO A 58 14.30 12.30 17.34
C PRO A 58 13.94 11.88 15.90
N LEU A 59 13.50 12.82 15.05
CA LEU A 59 13.17 12.53 13.65
C LEU A 59 14.39 12.02 12.86
N GLN A 60 15.60 12.45 13.22
CA GLN A 60 16.83 12.03 12.54
C GLN A 60 17.00 10.50 12.60
N ALA A 61 16.75 9.87 13.76
CA ALA A 61 16.87 8.42 13.91
C ALA A 61 15.95 7.67 12.94
N PHE A 62 14.69 8.12 12.82
CA PHE A 62 13.72 7.54 11.89
C PHE A 62 14.13 7.71 10.43
N THR A 63 14.61 8.89 10.04
CA THR A 63 14.98 9.16 8.63
C THR A 63 16.25 8.40 8.23
N THR A 64 17.24 8.31 9.13
CA THR A 64 18.44 7.48 8.93
C THR A 64 18.06 6.01 8.82
N TYR A 65 17.18 5.50 9.68
CA TYR A 65 16.79 4.10 9.62
C TYR A 65 15.97 3.78 8.36
N ALA A 66 15.05 4.66 7.94
CA ALA A 66 14.32 4.50 6.68
C ALA A 66 15.27 4.44 5.48
N ALA A 67 16.28 5.32 5.43
CA ALA A 67 17.28 5.29 4.37
C ALA A 67 18.14 4.01 4.39
N TYR A 68 18.47 3.49 5.58
CA TYR A 68 19.17 2.21 5.73
C TYR A 68 18.34 1.05 5.17
N LEU A 69 17.07 0.92 5.58
CA LEU A 69 16.17 -0.13 5.09
C LEU A 69 16.04 -0.12 3.57
N GLU A 70 15.87 1.07 2.96
CA GLU A 70 15.75 1.17 1.51
C GLU A 70 17.00 0.71 0.73
N GLN A 71 18.19 0.93 1.31
CA GLN A 71 19.47 0.65 0.66
C GLN A 71 19.93 -0.79 0.88
N HIS A 72 19.69 -1.33 2.08
CA HIS A 72 20.19 -2.64 2.50
C HIS A 72 19.14 -3.75 2.38
N ARG A 73 17.85 -3.40 2.36
CA ARG A 73 16.75 -4.37 2.23
C ARG A 73 15.89 -4.06 0.99
N PRO A 74 16.40 -4.30 -0.23
CA PRO A 74 15.67 -4.06 -1.47
C PRO A 74 14.40 -4.90 -1.63
N THR A 75 14.37 -6.09 -1.00
CA THR A 75 13.27 -7.06 -1.00
C THR A 75 12.19 -6.76 0.04
N ASP A 76 12.57 -6.16 1.17
CA ASP A 76 11.66 -5.90 2.30
C ASP A 76 11.14 -4.46 2.27
N ALA A 77 10.21 -4.21 1.35
CA ALA A 77 9.53 -2.93 1.25
C ALA A 77 8.58 -2.68 2.45
N LEU A 78 8.13 -3.74 3.13
CA LEU A 78 7.18 -3.65 4.22
C LEU A 78 7.80 -3.03 5.47
N ALA A 79 9.02 -3.43 5.85
CA ALA A 79 9.70 -2.86 7.02
C ALA A 79 9.85 -1.34 6.92
N ALA A 80 10.26 -0.85 5.74
CA ALA A 80 10.41 0.59 5.50
C ALA A 80 9.04 1.31 5.51
N PHE A 81 7.98 0.66 5.03
CA PHE A 81 6.62 1.17 5.09
C PHE A 81 6.09 1.29 6.54
N GLU A 82 6.26 0.24 7.35
CA GLU A 82 5.83 0.24 8.76
C GLU A 82 6.60 1.26 9.59
N LEU A 83 7.91 1.43 9.33
CA LEU A 83 8.71 2.47 9.97
C LEU A 83 8.18 3.88 9.62
N ARG A 84 7.83 4.14 8.36
CA ARG A 84 7.22 5.41 7.95
C ARG A 84 5.91 5.66 8.69
N GLU A 85 5.07 4.65 8.81
CA GLU A 85 3.81 4.74 9.56
C GLU A 85 4.05 5.09 11.04
N ARG A 86 4.99 4.38 11.69
CA ARG A 86 5.40 4.65 13.08
C ARG A 86 5.89 6.10 13.24
N CYS A 87 6.77 6.57 12.35
CA CYS A 87 7.30 7.93 12.36
C CYS A 87 6.19 8.98 12.19
N CYS A 88 5.33 8.79 11.19
CA CYS A 88 4.23 9.70 10.90
C CYS A 88 3.30 9.83 12.10
N ARG A 89 2.92 8.71 12.75
CA ARG A 89 2.06 8.73 13.94
C ARG A 89 2.73 9.37 15.16
N ALA A 90 4.02 9.10 15.39
CA ALA A 90 4.75 9.60 16.55
C ALA A 90 4.88 11.13 16.57
N PHE A 91 5.19 11.76 15.44
CA PHE A 91 5.46 13.21 15.37
C PHE A 91 4.30 14.04 14.80
N ARG A 92 3.11 13.44 14.62
CA ARG A 92 1.99 14.10 13.93
C ARG A 92 1.51 15.38 14.61
N ASP A 93 1.67 15.48 15.92
CA ASP A 93 1.24 16.62 16.75
C ASP A 93 2.44 17.48 17.20
N ASP A 94 3.68 17.11 16.80
CA ASP A 94 4.88 17.90 17.09
C ASP A 94 5.02 19.04 16.07
N GLU A 95 4.96 20.29 16.57
CA GLU A 95 5.04 21.49 15.73
C GLU A 95 6.42 21.69 15.10
N ARG A 96 7.49 21.15 15.71
CA ARG A 96 8.87 21.31 15.21
C ARG A 96 9.05 20.77 13.80
N TYR A 97 8.33 19.71 13.46
CA TYR A 97 8.54 18.96 12.22
C TYR A 97 7.50 19.20 11.15
N LYS A 98 6.44 19.97 11.42
CA LYS A 98 5.29 20.14 10.50
C LYS A 98 5.71 20.55 9.09
N ASN A 99 6.69 21.43 8.95
CA ASN A 99 7.21 21.88 7.67
C ASN A 99 8.66 21.46 7.41
N ASP A 100 9.22 20.55 8.23
CA ASP A 100 10.54 19.96 7.97
C ASP A 100 10.46 19.08 6.72
N ALA A 101 11.36 19.33 5.75
CA ALA A 101 11.40 18.61 4.49
C ALA A 101 11.54 17.08 4.68
N ARG A 102 12.30 16.64 5.71
CA ARG A 102 12.50 15.22 6.02
C ARG A 102 11.21 14.57 6.49
N TYR A 103 10.46 15.26 7.33
CA TYR A 103 9.19 14.76 7.85
C TYR A 103 8.12 14.73 6.76
N VAL A 104 8.00 15.79 5.97
CA VAL A 104 7.09 15.82 4.82
C VAL A 104 7.41 14.69 3.85
N GLN A 105 8.69 14.43 3.57
CA GLN A 105 9.09 13.33 2.71
C GLN A 105 8.68 11.96 3.28
N MET A 106 8.78 11.75 4.59
CA MET A 106 8.32 10.52 5.26
C MET A 106 6.83 10.26 5.01
N TRP A 107 6.00 11.31 5.08
CA TRP A 107 4.58 11.23 4.75
C TRP A 107 4.32 10.96 3.27
N LEU A 108 5.07 11.59 2.36
CA LEU A 108 4.92 11.38 0.93
C LEU A 108 5.32 9.96 0.51
N ASP A 109 6.41 9.44 1.07
CA ASP A 109 6.85 8.07 0.82
C ASP A 109 5.84 7.06 1.42
N TYR A 110 5.22 7.39 2.57
CA TYR A 110 4.11 6.60 3.12
C TYR A 110 2.89 6.61 2.17
N ALA A 111 2.55 7.77 1.60
CA ALA A 111 1.45 7.95 0.66
C ALA A 111 1.59 7.09 -0.60
N ASP A 112 2.81 6.96 -1.14
CA ASP A 112 3.12 6.18 -2.34
C ASP A 112 2.76 4.69 -2.18
N ASN A 113 2.75 4.17 -0.95
CA ASN A 113 2.41 2.78 -0.65
C ASN A 113 0.94 2.57 -0.26
N LEU A 114 0.12 3.62 -0.15
CA LEU A 114 -1.31 3.51 0.15
C LEU A 114 -2.14 3.29 -1.11
N GLN A 115 -3.19 2.47 -0.99
CA GLN A 115 -4.19 2.31 -2.05
C GLN A 115 -4.94 3.63 -2.30
N ASP A 116 -5.40 4.26 -1.21
CA ASP A 116 -6.15 5.52 -1.23
C ASP A 116 -5.45 6.62 -0.41
N PRO A 117 -4.45 7.32 -1.00
CA PRO A 117 -3.71 8.38 -0.30
C PRO A 117 -4.43 9.72 -0.23
N ASP A 118 -5.58 9.91 -0.90
CA ASP A 118 -6.32 11.19 -0.82
C ASP A 118 -6.71 11.55 0.61
N ASP A 119 -7.13 10.54 1.38
CA ASP A 119 -7.50 10.72 2.78
C ASP A 119 -6.29 11.06 3.63
N LEU A 120 -5.11 10.52 3.29
CA LEU A 120 -3.85 10.89 3.94
C LEU A 120 -3.52 12.37 3.69
N PHE A 121 -3.63 12.85 2.45
CA PHE A 121 -3.36 14.25 2.13
C PHE A 121 -4.34 15.21 2.81
N LYS A 122 -5.63 14.85 2.88
CA LYS A 122 -6.63 15.60 3.66
C LYS A 122 -6.26 15.64 5.14
N PHE A 123 -5.83 14.52 5.70
CA PHE A 123 -5.37 14.42 7.09
C PHE A 123 -4.13 15.30 7.34
N MET A 124 -3.11 15.21 6.49
CA MET A 124 -1.92 16.08 6.56
C MET A 124 -2.30 17.57 6.53
N LYS A 125 -3.21 17.96 5.63
CA LYS A 125 -3.71 19.35 5.56
C LYS A 125 -4.40 19.76 6.86
N LYS A 126 -5.25 18.90 7.44
CA LYS A 126 -5.95 19.17 8.71
C LYS A 126 -4.96 19.33 9.86
N LYS A 127 -3.96 18.45 9.95
CA LYS A 127 -2.88 18.50 10.94
C LYS A 127 -1.80 19.53 10.62
N LYS A 128 -1.99 20.34 9.57
CA LYS A 128 -1.06 21.39 9.11
C LYS A 128 0.36 20.89 8.81
N VAL A 129 0.49 19.63 8.41
CA VAL A 129 1.77 19.03 8.00
C VAL A 129 2.03 19.36 6.53
N GLY A 130 3.19 19.93 6.23
CA GLY A 130 3.69 20.18 4.88
C GLY A 130 3.01 21.32 4.16
N LEU A 131 2.24 22.18 4.84
CA LEU A 131 1.52 23.28 4.18
C LEU A 131 2.46 24.30 3.51
N GLN A 132 3.68 24.46 4.01
CA GLN A 132 4.72 25.30 3.40
C GLN A 132 5.66 24.52 2.46
N SER A 133 5.40 23.23 2.22
CA SER A 133 6.21 22.40 1.33
C SER A 133 5.59 22.33 -0.06
N ALA A 134 6.34 22.75 -1.08
CA ALA A 134 5.91 22.60 -2.47
C ALA A 134 5.77 21.11 -2.85
N ALA A 135 6.57 20.23 -2.25
CA ALA A 135 6.50 18.78 -2.50
C ALA A 135 5.14 18.21 -2.09
N PHE A 136 4.58 18.66 -0.97
CA PHE A 136 3.25 18.26 -0.50
C PHE A 136 2.15 18.63 -1.51
N TRP A 137 2.08 19.89 -1.92
CA TRP A 137 1.06 20.36 -2.87
C TRP A 137 1.20 19.69 -4.24
N CYS A 138 2.42 19.55 -4.75
CA CYS A 138 2.71 18.86 -6.00
C CYS A 138 2.27 17.39 -5.96
N ALA A 139 2.61 16.67 -4.88
CA ALA A 139 2.25 15.25 -4.75
C ALA A 139 0.73 15.06 -4.68
N TRP A 140 0.03 15.90 -3.92
CA TRP A 140 -1.42 15.85 -3.84
C TRP A 140 -2.09 16.18 -5.17
N ALA A 141 -1.64 17.23 -5.86
CA ALA A 141 -2.16 17.62 -7.16
C ALA A 141 -1.94 16.53 -8.22
N LEU A 142 -0.74 15.92 -8.25
CA LEU A 142 -0.43 14.79 -9.13
C LEU A 142 -1.35 13.61 -8.87
N ARG A 143 -1.60 13.26 -7.60
CA ARG A 143 -2.52 12.16 -7.28
C ARG A 143 -3.96 12.43 -7.72
N SER A 144 -4.40 13.68 -7.56
CA SER A 144 -5.72 14.13 -8.05
C SER A 144 -5.81 14.06 -9.59
N GLU A 145 -4.73 14.40 -10.29
CA GLU A 145 -4.62 14.28 -11.75
C GLU A 145 -4.71 12.81 -12.21
N GLU A 146 -4.00 11.89 -11.55
CA GLU A 146 -4.02 10.44 -11.84
C GLU A 146 -5.43 9.85 -11.73
N ARG A 147 -6.23 10.33 -10.75
CA ARG A 147 -7.64 9.96 -10.58
C ARG A 147 -8.57 10.60 -11.61
N GLY A 148 -8.07 11.53 -12.43
CA GLY A 148 -8.85 12.27 -13.42
C GLY A 148 -9.56 13.51 -12.87
N HIS A 149 -9.32 13.89 -11.61
CA HIS A 149 -9.86 15.09 -11.01
C HIS A 149 -9.01 16.32 -11.36
N VAL A 150 -9.01 16.70 -12.64
CA VAL A 150 -8.16 17.77 -13.20
C VAL A 150 -8.46 19.13 -12.55
N LYS A 151 -9.74 19.46 -12.33
CA LYS A 151 -10.14 20.72 -11.67
C LYS A 151 -9.58 20.84 -10.26
N ASN A 152 -9.67 19.76 -9.48
CA ASN A 152 -9.12 19.72 -8.12
C ASN A 152 -7.58 19.82 -8.13
N ALA A 153 -6.90 19.18 -9.08
CA ALA A 153 -5.45 19.30 -9.23
C ALA A 153 -5.03 20.77 -9.49
N ALA A 154 -5.72 21.48 -10.37
CA ALA A 154 -5.47 22.89 -10.64
C ALA A 154 -5.66 23.77 -9.38
N GLU A 155 -6.73 23.52 -8.61
CA GLU A 155 -6.95 24.22 -7.34
C GLU A 155 -5.86 23.94 -6.31
N LEU A 156 -5.34 22.73 -6.24
CA LEU A 156 -4.27 22.36 -5.31
C LEU A 156 -2.96 23.09 -5.62
N TYR A 157 -2.59 23.22 -6.90
CA TYR A 157 -1.44 24.03 -7.29
C TYR A 157 -1.62 25.50 -6.90
N LYS A 158 -2.80 26.07 -7.18
CA LYS A 158 -3.14 27.45 -6.79
C LYS A 158 -3.06 27.66 -5.28
N LYS A 159 -3.64 26.75 -4.49
CA LYS A 159 -3.58 26.78 -3.02
C LYS A 159 -2.15 26.70 -2.50
N GLY A 160 -1.28 25.89 -3.11
CA GLY A 160 0.13 25.82 -2.74
C GLY A 160 0.87 27.15 -2.96
N LEU A 161 0.58 27.85 -4.06
CA LEU A 161 1.14 29.16 -4.36
C LEU A 161 0.62 30.22 -3.38
N GLU A 162 -0.69 30.23 -3.09
CA GLU A 162 -1.29 31.12 -2.09
C GLU A 162 -0.71 30.92 -0.68
N LYS A 163 -0.29 29.70 -0.35
CA LYS A 163 0.36 29.37 0.93
C LYS A 163 1.85 29.66 0.95
N GLY A 164 2.44 30.11 -0.15
CA GLY A 164 3.87 30.44 -0.24
C GLY A 164 4.76 29.21 -0.06
N ALA A 165 4.35 28.06 -0.59
CA ALA A 165 5.07 26.80 -0.40
C ALA A 165 6.43 26.79 -1.13
N LEU A 166 7.47 26.32 -0.45
CA LEU A 166 8.86 26.32 -0.94
C LEU A 166 9.31 24.91 -1.37
N PRO A 167 10.16 24.78 -2.40
CA PRO A 167 10.59 25.83 -3.35
C PRO A 167 9.49 26.24 -4.34
N THR A 168 9.23 27.54 -4.46
CA THR A 168 8.16 28.08 -5.34
C THR A 168 8.40 27.76 -6.82
N GLU A 169 9.66 27.79 -7.26
CA GLU A 169 10.07 27.46 -8.62
C GLU A 169 9.68 26.03 -9.01
N MET A 170 9.81 25.09 -8.07
CA MET A 170 9.39 23.72 -8.29
C MET A 170 7.88 23.64 -8.47
N LEU A 171 7.12 24.39 -7.66
CA LEU A 171 5.66 24.39 -7.71
C LEU A 171 5.14 24.97 -9.04
N THR A 172 5.69 26.10 -9.48
CA THR A 172 5.30 26.74 -10.76
C THR A 172 5.70 25.86 -11.95
N ALA A 173 6.88 25.25 -11.93
CA ALA A 173 7.31 24.32 -12.98
C ALA A 173 6.39 23.09 -13.07
N LYS A 174 5.99 22.53 -11.92
CA LYS A 174 5.07 21.38 -11.86
C LYS A 174 3.66 21.77 -12.31
N GLN A 175 3.19 22.96 -11.97
CA GLN A 175 1.91 23.49 -12.45
C GLN A 175 1.92 23.66 -13.99
N ALA A 176 2.96 24.28 -14.56
CA ALA A 176 3.08 24.44 -16.01
C ALA A 176 3.13 23.07 -16.73
N ALA A 177 3.83 22.10 -16.16
CA ALA A 177 3.85 20.74 -16.69
C ALA A 177 2.48 20.06 -16.61
N PHE A 178 1.70 20.31 -15.56
CA PHE A 178 0.33 19.83 -15.43
C PHE A 178 -0.60 20.47 -16.48
N GLU A 179 -0.53 21.78 -16.67
CA GLU A 179 -1.31 22.50 -17.67
C GLU A 179 -1.03 21.98 -19.08
N ALA A 180 0.25 21.76 -19.42
CA ALA A 180 0.65 21.15 -20.69
C ALA A 180 0.04 19.76 -20.89
N ARG A 181 0.04 18.91 -19.85
CA ARG A 181 -0.59 17.57 -19.90
C ARG A 181 -2.12 17.66 -20.00
N ALA A 182 -2.74 18.62 -19.32
CA ALA A 182 -4.18 18.82 -19.36
C ALA A 182 -4.66 19.23 -20.75
N VAL A 183 -3.96 20.17 -21.41
CA VAL A 183 -4.23 20.59 -22.79
C VAL A 183 -4.01 19.45 -23.76
N ASP A 184 -2.93 18.69 -23.62
CA ASP A 184 -2.68 17.53 -24.50
C ASP A 184 -3.75 16.46 -24.33
N ARG A 185 -4.21 16.18 -23.11
CA ARG A 185 -5.29 15.23 -22.83
C ARG A 185 -6.65 15.69 -23.35
N GLU A 186 -6.91 16.99 -23.39
CA GLU A 186 -8.12 17.55 -24.01
C GLU A 186 -8.07 17.43 -25.54
N ARG A 187 -6.89 17.68 -26.13
CA ARG A 187 -6.66 17.53 -27.58
C ARG A 187 -6.65 16.07 -28.03
N ASN A 188 -6.07 15.18 -27.24
CA ASN A 188 -5.91 13.76 -27.52
C ASN A 188 -6.53 12.93 -26.36
N PRO A 189 -7.87 12.81 -26.32
CA PRO A 189 -8.53 12.07 -25.26
C PRO A 189 -8.13 10.59 -25.33
N PRO A 190 -7.75 9.97 -24.20
CA PRO A 190 -7.43 8.55 -24.19
C PRO A 190 -8.67 7.74 -24.60
N PRO A 191 -8.48 6.58 -25.25
CA PRO A 191 -9.59 5.72 -25.63
C PRO A 191 -10.46 5.41 -24.40
N PRO A 192 -11.80 5.36 -24.55
CA PRO A 192 -12.68 5.09 -23.44
C PRO A 192 -12.30 3.76 -22.78
N ARG A 193 -12.00 3.79 -21.48
CA ARG A 193 -11.75 2.54 -20.72
C ARG A 193 -12.98 1.65 -20.87
N PRO A 194 -12.82 0.34 -21.14
CA PRO A 194 -13.96 -0.56 -21.20
C PRO A 194 -14.70 -0.48 -19.87
N ARG A 195 -15.91 0.08 -19.89
CA ARG A 195 -16.79 0.07 -18.72
C ARG A 195 -17.06 -1.39 -18.39
N PRO A 196 -17.02 -1.82 -17.12
CA PRO A 196 -17.56 -3.13 -16.78
C PRO A 196 -19.00 -3.14 -17.30
N ARG A 197 -19.27 -4.02 -18.28
CA ARG A 197 -20.64 -4.28 -18.73
C ARG A 197 -21.41 -4.61 -17.46
N GLY A 198 -22.38 -3.77 -17.10
CA GLY A 198 -23.31 -4.12 -16.05
C GLY A 198 -23.84 -5.51 -16.36
N LEU A 199 -23.85 -6.39 -15.37
CA LEU A 199 -24.45 -7.71 -15.46
C LEU A 199 -25.98 -7.54 -15.60
N THR A 200 -26.43 -6.99 -16.72
CA THR A 200 -27.78 -7.26 -17.21
C THR A 200 -27.71 -8.69 -17.72
N ALA A 201 -28.02 -9.62 -16.82
CA ALA A 201 -28.22 -11.02 -17.17
C ALA A 201 -29.03 -11.08 -18.47
N GLN A 202 -28.52 -11.81 -19.46
CA GLN A 202 -29.39 -12.36 -20.49
C GLN A 202 -30.36 -13.30 -19.76
N ARG A 203 -31.50 -12.77 -19.33
CA ARG A 203 -32.66 -13.59 -18.98
C ARG A 203 -33.14 -14.17 -20.32
N PRO A 204 -33.17 -15.50 -20.51
CA PRO A 204 -33.95 -16.05 -21.61
C PRO A 204 -35.40 -15.59 -21.42
N SER A 205 -35.98 -15.08 -22.50
CA SER A 205 -37.31 -14.51 -22.55
C SER A 205 -38.33 -15.47 -21.91
N ARG A 206 -38.82 -15.11 -20.72
CA ARG A 206 -40.02 -15.70 -20.12
C ARG A 206 -40.97 -14.54 -19.89
N ALA A 207 -42.17 -14.68 -20.45
CA ALA A 207 -43.23 -13.69 -20.56
C ALA A 207 -43.41 -12.80 -19.30
N PRO A 208 -43.83 -11.53 -19.46
CA PRO A 208 -43.99 -10.63 -18.34
C PRO A 208 -45.11 -11.14 -17.43
N THR A 209 -44.73 -11.69 -16.28
CA THR A 209 -45.68 -11.81 -15.16
C THR A 209 -45.80 -10.41 -14.57
N GLN A 210 -46.88 -9.71 -14.90
CA GLN A 210 -47.27 -8.48 -14.21
C GLN A 210 -47.59 -8.86 -12.77
N GLN A 211 -46.65 -8.59 -11.85
CA GLN A 211 -47.01 -8.45 -10.45
C GLN A 211 -47.77 -7.13 -10.32
N PRO A 212 -49.00 -7.10 -9.78
CA PRO A 212 -49.65 -5.85 -9.46
C PRO A 212 -48.81 -5.16 -8.39
N GLN A 213 -48.15 -4.06 -8.74
CA GLN A 213 -47.68 -3.09 -7.75
C GLN A 213 -48.92 -2.38 -7.22
N SER A 214 -49.56 -2.96 -6.22
CA SER A 214 -50.40 -2.19 -5.32
C SER A 214 -49.47 -1.28 -4.51
N THR A 215 -49.41 0.00 -4.89
CA THR A 215 -48.92 1.03 -3.98
C THR A 215 -49.90 1.10 -2.81
N PRO A 216 -49.50 0.82 -1.56
CA PRO A 216 -50.33 1.22 -0.44
C PRO A 216 -50.28 2.74 -0.42
N ALA A 217 -51.44 3.38 -0.61
CA ALA A 217 -51.60 4.79 -0.28
C ALA A 217 -51.27 4.94 1.20
N ALA A 218 -50.11 5.55 1.49
CA ALA A 218 -49.67 5.81 2.84
C ALA A 218 -50.62 6.83 3.49
N SER A 219 -51.67 6.33 4.12
CA SER A 219 -52.43 7.06 5.13
C SER A 219 -51.62 7.00 6.42
N GLY A 220 -50.75 7.99 6.59
CA GLY A 220 -49.89 8.13 7.76
C GLY A 220 -49.11 9.42 7.65
N THR A 221 -49.70 10.52 8.13
CA THR A 221 -49.04 11.82 8.26
C THR A 221 -48.00 11.73 9.38
N THR A 222 -46.86 11.10 9.13
CA THR A 222 -45.62 11.47 9.84
C THR A 222 -45.07 12.71 9.15
N PRO A 223 -44.74 13.80 9.86
CA PRO A 223 -44.18 14.98 9.21
C PRO A 223 -42.88 14.57 8.52
N ALA A 224 -42.89 14.59 7.18
CA ALA A 224 -41.71 14.36 6.38
C ALA A 224 -40.75 15.51 6.63
N LEU A 225 -39.50 15.20 6.99
CA LEU A 225 -38.44 16.20 7.14
C LEU A 225 -38.32 16.98 5.83
N GLU A 226 -38.39 18.31 5.91
CA GLU A 226 -38.15 19.17 4.75
C GLU A 226 -36.70 19.00 4.31
N ILE A 227 -36.52 18.58 3.06
CA ILE A 227 -35.21 18.49 2.44
C ILE A 227 -34.72 19.91 2.26
N PHE A 228 -33.70 20.27 3.04
CA PHE A 228 -33.15 21.60 3.04
C PHE A 228 -32.51 21.90 1.67
N VAL A 229 -33.04 22.89 0.95
CA VAL A 229 -32.47 23.39 -0.29
C VAL A 229 -31.51 24.52 0.07
N ASP A 230 -30.23 24.26 -0.12
CA ASP A 230 -29.14 25.17 0.24
C ASP A 230 -29.04 26.32 -0.79
N GLU A 231 -30.04 27.22 -0.81
CA GLU A 231 -30.00 28.46 -1.58
C GLU A 231 -29.47 29.61 -0.71
N GLY A 232 -28.25 30.07 -1.01
CA GLY A 232 -27.74 31.35 -0.51
C GLY A 232 -27.14 31.36 0.89
N LEU A 233 -27.04 30.22 1.59
CA LEU A 233 -26.30 30.14 2.84
C LEU A 233 -24.80 30.09 2.60
N ARG A 234 -24.05 30.86 3.39
CA ARG A 234 -22.60 30.72 3.47
C ARG A 234 -22.29 29.38 4.14
N PRO A 235 -21.35 28.58 3.63
CA PRO A 235 -21.00 27.31 4.26
C PRO A 235 -20.57 27.58 5.70
N VAL A 236 -21.31 27.03 6.67
CA VAL A 236 -20.93 27.03 8.07
C VAL A 236 -19.77 26.06 8.22
N THR A 237 -18.55 26.55 8.02
CA THR A 237 -17.33 25.80 8.31
C THR A 237 -16.97 25.99 9.78
N ALA A 238 -17.79 25.48 10.69
CA ALA A 238 -17.32 25.32 12.07
C ALA A 238 -16.11 24.36 12.03
N PRO A 239 -14.95 24.69 12.62
CA PRO A 239 -13.83 23.78 12.70
C PRO A 239 -14.21 22.67 13.70
N VAL A 240 -14.76 21.58 13.20
CA VAL A 240 -14.99 20.39 14.00
C VAL A 240 -13.77 19.48 13.84
N ASP A 241 -13.12 19.15 14.96
CA ASP A 241 -11.89 18.35 14.97
C ASP A 241 -12.19 16.84 14.91
N ASP A 242 -12.97 16.42 13.91
CA ASP A 242 -13.45 15.03 13.77
C ASP A 242 -12.39 13.99 13.35
N TRP A 243 -11.11 14.35 13.24
CA TRP A 243 -10.10 13.41 12.70
C TRP A 243 -8.75 13.48 13.45
N PRO A 244 -8.74 13.05 14.73
CA PRO A 244 -7.56 13.14 15.58
C PRO A 244 -6.44 12.18 15.18
N ASP A 245 -6.78 11.00 14.63
CA ASP A 245 -5.85 9.97 14.17
C ASP A 245 -6.26 9.43 12.80
N PHE A 246 -5.26 9.23 11.93
CA PHE A 246 -5.46 8.61 10.63
C PHE A 246 -5.63 7.09 10.71
N GLY A 247 -5.17 6.46 11.80
CA GLY A 247 -5.20 5.00 11.96
C GLY A 247 -4.01 4.31 11.28
N SER A 248 -3.71 3.07 11.68
CA SER A 248 -2.76 2.23 10.93
C SER A 248 -3.38 1.73 9.63
N LEU A 249 -2.56 1.36 8.64
CA LEU A 249 -3.02 0.66 7.44
C LEU A 249 -3.80 -0.61 7.82
N ARG A 250 -3.28 -1.35 8.81
CA ARG A 250 -3.90 -2.59 9.29
C ARG A 250 -5.29 -2.35 9.86
N GLU A 251 -5.47 -1.28 10.64
CA GLU A 251 -6.78 -0.88 11.16
C GLU A 251 -7.77 -0.51 10.05
N ARG A 252 -7.31 0.18 8.99
CA ARG A 252 -8.16 0.61 7.86
C ARG A 252 -8.49 -0.53 6.89
N ALA A 253 -7.60 -1.50 6.73
CA ALA A 253 -7.77 -2.64 5.83
C ALA A 253 -8.40 -3.88 6.50
N LYS A 254 -8.65 -3.83 7.82
CA LYS A 254 -9.13 -4.99 8.62
C LYS A 254 -10.43 -5.59 8.09
N GLU A 255 -11.33 -4.79 7.54
CA GLU A 255 -12.64 -5.26 7.02
C GLU A 255 -12.55 -5.73 5.56
N ASN A 256 -11.53 -5.28 4.84
CA ASN A 256 -11.28 -5.63 3.43
C ASN A 256 -10.35 -6.84 3.28
N THR A 257 -9.75 -7.32 4.37
CA THR A 257 -8.80 -8.44 4.37
C THR A 257 -9.36 -9.57 5.23
N ARG A 258 -9.56 -10.76 4.66
CA ARG A 258 -9.88 -11.95 5.45
C ARG A 258 -8.59 -12.46 6.11
N GLY A 259 -8.68 -12.79 7.41
CA GLY A 259 -7.57 -13.43 8.12
C GLY A 259 -7.23 -14.81 7.52
N PRO A 260 -5.99 -15.29 7.72
CA PRO A 260 -5.58 -16.59 7.21
C PRO A 260 -6.42 -17.70 7.83
N THR A 261 -7.01 -18.54 7.00
CA THR A 261 -7.62 -19.81 7.42
C THR A 261 -6.54 -20.90 7.38
N PRO A 262 -6.57 -21.89 8.30
CA PRO A 262 -5.64 -23.02 8.24
C PRO A 262 -5.73 -23.71 6.88
N TRP A 263 -4.57 -24.01 6.30
CA TRP A 263 -4.43 -24.56 4.94
C TRP A 263 -5.25 -25.86 4.73
N THR A 264 -5.47 -26.61 5.80
CA THR A 264 -6.17 -27.90 5.82
C THR A 264 -7.69 -27.80 5.77
N GLU A 265 -8.30 -26.64 6.02
CA GLU A 265 -9.78 -26.50 6.08
C GLU A 265 -10.40 -25.95 4.80
N ALA A 266 -9.59 -25.56 3.81
CA ALA A 266 -10.05 -25.16 2.49
C ALA A 266 -10.41 -26.39 1.64
N ALA A 267 -11.46 -27.12 2.02
CA ALA A 267 -12.06 -28.11 1.14
C ALA A 267 -12.63 -27.37 -0.08
N LEU A 268 -11.92 -27.44 -1.21
CA LEU A 268 -12.46 -27.09 -2.52
C LEU A 268 -13.75 -27.90 -2.69
N SER A 269 -14.91 -27.26 -2.49
CA SER A 269 -16.20 -27.92 -2.73
C SER A 269 -16.28 -28.21 -4.22
N ALA A 270 -15.95 -29.43 -4.59
CA ALA A 270 -16.22 -29.93 -5.93
C ALA A 270 -17.72 -29.73 -6.22
N PRO A 271 -18.11 -29.18 -7.38
CA PRO A 271 -19.52 -29.04 -7.70
C PRO A 271 -20.14 -30.45 -7.69
N LYS A 272 -21.22 -30.61 -6.91
CA LYS A 272 -22.06 -31.81 -6.92
C LYS A 272 -22.81 -31.88 -8.26
N THR A 273 -22.12 -32.24 -9.33
CA THR A 273 -22.77 -32.74 -10.53
C THR A 273 -22.86 -34.25 -10.39
N SER A 274 -24.06 -34.74 -10.11
CA SER A 274 -24.42 -36.14 -10.27
C SER A 274 -24.32 -36.52 -11.76
N ALA A 275 -23.17 -37.05 -12.17
CA ALA A 275 -22.99 -37.74 -13.44
C ALA A 275 -22.78 -39.24 -13.17
N PRO A 276 -23.31 -40.14 -14.02
CA PRO A 276 -23.29 -41.57 -13.77
C PRO A 276 -21.87 -42.13 -13.87
N THR A 277 -21.58 -43.08 -12.99
CA THR A 277 -20.33 -43.83 -12.89
C THR A 277 -19.95 -44.49 -14.22
N LEU A 278 -18.87 -44.01 -14.83
CA LEU A 278 -18.06 -44.78 -15.79
C LEU A 278 -16.78 -45.22 -15.07
N ALA A 279 -16.41 -46.47 -15.31
CA ALA A 279 -15.39 -47.22 -14.59
C ALA A 279 -14.07 -46.47 -14.41
N SER A 280 -13.50 -46.60 -13.21
CA SER A 280 -12.20 -46.08 -12.79
C SER A 280 -11.08 -46.51 -13.75
N ALA A 281 -10.53 -45.55 -14.50
CA ALA A 281 -9.21 -45.73 -15.10
C ALA A 281 -8.15 -45.59 -14.00
N ALA A 282 -7.23 -46.56 -13.91
CA ALA A 282 -6.15 -46.57 -12.92
C ALA A 282 -5.27 -45.31 -13.05
N PRO A 283 -4.76 -44.75 -11.93
CA PRO A 283 -3.82 -43.63 -12.01
C PRO A 283 -2.52 -44.08 -12.67
N PRO A 284 -1.82 -43.22 -13.44
CA PRO A 284 -0.52 -43.56 -13.98
C PRO A 284 0.46 -43.80 -12.82
N ALA A 285 0.97 -45.02 -12.71
CA ALA A 285 2.07 -45.36 -11.81
C ALA A 285 3.34 -44.73 -12.38
N PHE A 286 3.85 -43.69 -11.72
CA PHE A 286 5.23 -43.25 -11.91
C PHE A 286 6.07 -43.90 -10.81
N ASP A 287 7.20 -44.49 -11.20
CA ASP A 287 8.13 -45.08 -10.25
C ASP A 287 8.89 -43.97 -9.53
N VAL A 288 8.70 -43.88 -8.22
CA VAL A 288 9.54 -43.05 -7.35
C VAL A 288 10.86 -43.80 -7.20
N PHE A 289 11.89 -43.37 -7.93
CA PHE A 289 13.24 -43.87 -7.72
C PHE A 289 13.74 -43.37 -6.35
N VAL A 290 13.94 -44.31 -5.44
CA VAL A 290 14.63 -44.10 -4.16
C VAL A 290 16.09 -44.46 -4.43
N ASP A 291 17.01 -43.50 -4.35
CA ASP A 291 18.44 -43.76 -4.48
C ASP A 291 18.92 -44.70 -3.36
N ASP A 292 19.57 -45.81 -3.75
CA ASP A 292 20.06 -46.89 -2.86
C ASP A 292 21.12 -46.44 -1.83
N ASP A 293 21.60 -45.19 -1.89
CA ASP A 293 22.55 -44.62 -0.93
C ASP A 293 21.88 -44.03 0.33
N CYS A 294 20.54 -44.03 0.41
CA CYS A 294 19.83 -43.70 1.65
C CYS A 294 19.80 -44.89 2.61
N VAL A 295 20.97 -45.36 3.04
CA VAL A 295 21.09 -46.26 4.19
C VAL A 295 20.66 -45.47 5.42
N ALA A 296 19.43 -45.73 5.87
CA ALA A 296 18.96 -45.27 7.17
C ALA A 296 20.00 -45.68 8.23
N ALA A 297 20.65 -44.70 8.84
CA ALA A 297 21.48 -44.96 10.02
C ALA A 297 20.62 -45.71 11.05
N PRO A 298 21.11 -46.82 11.63
CA PRO A 298 20.34 -47.55 12.62
C PRO A 298 19.98 -46.62 13.77
N ALA A 299 18.70 -46.62 14.15
CA ALA A 299 18.19 -45.85 15.28
C ALA A 299 19.05 -46.11 16.53
N PRO A 300 19.36 -45.08 17.34
CA PRO A 300 20.07 -45.29 18.61
C PRO A 300 19.21 -46.18 19.51
N ALA A 301 19.83 -47.23 20.07
CA ALA A 301 19.21 -48.17 21.00
C ALA A 301 18.67 -47.43 22.24
N PRO A 302 17.55 -47.88 22.83
CA PRO A 302 17.03 -47.28 24.06
C PRO A 302 18.00 -47.51 25.23
N ASP A 303 18.40 -46.42 25.88
CA ASP A 303 19.22 -46.45 27.09
C ASP A 303 18.55 -47.31 28.19
N ALA A 304 19.34 -48.24 28.74
CA ALA A 304 18.94 -49.03 29.90
C ALA A 304 18.85 -48.13 31.16
N PRO A 305 17.89 -48.36 32.07
CA PRO A 305 17.77 -47.58 33.28
C PRO A 305 18.93 -47.87 34.23
N THR A 306 19.79 -46.87 34.46
CA THR A 306 20.77 -46.88 35.55
C THR A 306 20.02 -46.95 36.88
N THR A 307 20.14 -48.10 37.52
CA THR A 307 19.74 -48.31 38.92
C THR A 307 20.62 -47.45 39.82
N LEU A 308 20.04 -46.42 40.43
CA LEU A 308 20.63 -45.74 41.59
C LEU A 308 20.55 -46.72 42.77
N ARG A 309 21.71 -47.12 43.32
CA ARG A 309 21.80 -47.91 44.55
C ARG A 309 22.73 -47.15 45.50
N ASP A 310 22.16 -46.86 46.66
CA ASP A 310 22.63 -46.20 47.90
C ASP A 310 23.97 -45.44 47.89
#